data_AF-A0A2Z2HND9-F1
#
_entry.id   AF-A0A2Z2HND9-F1
#
_cell.length_a   1.000
_cell.length_b   1.000
_cell.length_c   1.000
_cell.angle_alpha   90.00
_cell.angle_beta   90.00
_cell.angle_gamma   90.00
#
_symmetry.space_group_name_H-M   'P 1'
#
loop_
_entity.id
_entity.type
_entity.pdbx_description
1 polymer ?
#
loop_
_entity_poly.entity_id
_entity_poly.type
_entity_poly.pdbx_seq_one_letter_code
_entity_poly.pdbx_strand_id
1 'polypeptide(L)'
;MVGDGDRDGDEARIGGADVQDDPVARRVELGCALLERLEHEELSLAAAVDRIETITSDPAVTRTILDEAELRGIIEREDGIIRPRSRQYVRFGQDVYTKEGEFTCRRCGSSLSTGHFVDLDAGDLGPFGSSCIRKVTGRE
;
A
#
# COMPACT_ATOMS: atom_id res chain seq x y z
N MET A 1 36.84 13.10 50.05
CA MET A 1 37.36 13.19 48.67
C MET A 1 37.68 11.76 48.29
N VAL A 2 37.05 11.04 47.36
CA VAL A 2 36.13 11.16 46.22
C VAL A 2 35.46 9.76 46.20
N GLY A 3 34.21 9.51 45.85
CA GLY A 3 33.43 10.07 44.77
C GLY A 3 33.26 9.08 43.59
N ASP A 4 33.41 7.76 43.77
CA ASP A 4 33.23 6.78 42.71
C ASP A 4 31.74 6.44 42.49
N GLY A 5 31.09 7.33 41.74
CA GLY A 5 29.84 7.03 41.07
C GLY A 5 30.10 6.17 39.83
N ASP A 6 29.41 5.04 39.75
CA ASP A 6 29.10 4.38 38.49
C ASP A 6 27.57 4.30 38.38
N ARG A 7 27.01 5.41 37.88
CA ARG A 7 25.68 5.48 37.30
C ARG A 7 25.91 5.88 35.86
N ASP A 8 25.90 4.90 34.96
CA ASP A 8 25.71 5.20 33.54
C ASP A 8 24.62 4.27 33.01
N GLY A 9 23.39 4.72 33.22
CA GLY A 9 22.35 4.47 32.25
C GLY A 9 22.53 5.48 31.13
N ASP A 10 22.96 5.04 29.96
CA ASP A 10 22.85 5.77 28.70
C ASP A 10 22.04 4.87 27.76
N GLU A 11 20.72 4.92 27.93
CA GLU A 11 19.84 5.62 27.00
C GLU A 11 19.66 4.82 25.70
N ALA A 12 18.52 4.13 25.69
CA ALA A 12 17.84 3.69 24.49
C ALA A 12 17.83 4.85 23.49
N ARG A 13 18.75 4.80 22.53
CA ARG A 13 18.66 5.61 21.33
C ARG A 13 17.50 5.05 20.52
N ILE A 14 16.30 5.46 20.92
CA ILE A 14 15.14 5.50 20.06
C ILE A 14 15.55 6.49 18.98
N GLY A 15 16.16 5.97 17.92
CA GLY A 15 16.54 6.72 16.74
C GLY A 15 15.27 7.24 16.09
N GLY A 16 14.85 8.43 16.52
CA GLY A 16 14.02 9.32 15.74
C GLY A 16 14.85 9.83 14.56
N ALA A 17 15.00 8.98 13.56
CA ALA A 17 15.54 9.34 12.26
C ALA A 17 14.45 9.00 11.24
N ASP A 18 13.67 10.02 10.89
CA ASP A 18 12.92 10.07 9.64
C ASP A 18 11.98 8.89 9.34
N VAL A 19 10.82 8.85 10.01
CA VAL A 19 9.70 7.95 9.67
C VAL A 19 9.17 8.19 8.24
N GLN A 20 9.68 9.21 7.51
CA GLN A 20 9.19 9.63 6.20
C GLN A 20 9.93 8.96 5.02
N ASP A 21 11.18 8.50 5.20
CA ASP A 21 11.95 7.78 4.16
C ASP A 21 12.00 6.26 4.36
N ASP A 22 11.17 5.70 5.25
CA ASP A 22 11.10 4.24 5.40
C ASP A 22 10.33 3.65 4.20
N PRO A 23 10.98 2.88 3.32
CA PRO A 23 10.33 2.33 2.14
C PRO A 23 9.22 1.34 2.54
N VAL A 24 9.26 0.82 3.77
CA VAL A 24 8.19 0.01 4.35
C VAL A 24 7.00 0.88 4.72
N ALA A 25 7.20 1.98 5.44
CA ALA A 25 6.12 2.91 5.82
C ALA A 25 5.38 3.42 4.57
N ARG A 26 6.11 3.81 3.53
CA ARG A 26 5.50 4.23 2.25
C ARG A 26 4.64 3.14 1.59
N ARG A 27 5.09 1.89 1.62
CA ARG A 27 4.29 0.75 1.12
C ARG A 27 3.06 0.51 1.99
N VAL A 28 3.18 0.73 3.30
CA VAL A 28 2.07 0.60 4.24
C VAL A 28 0.98 1.63 3.91
N GLU A 29 1.37 2.89 3.74
CA GLU A 29 0.43 3.96 3.38
C GLU A 29 -0.18 3.76 2.00
N LEU A 30 0.61 3.35 1.00
CA LEU A 30 0.11 2.97 -0.33
C LEU A 30 -0.90 1.83 -0.25
N GLY A 31 -0.64 0.82 0.56
CA GLY A 31 -1.55 -0.30 0.77
C GLY A 31 -2.86 0.13 1.43
N CYS A 32 -2.79 0.98 2.46
CA CYS A 32 -3.97 1.53 3.13
C CYS A 32 -4.80 2.39 2.17
N ALA A 33 -4.15 3.27 1.40
CA ALA A 33 -4.82 4.11 0.40
C ALA A 33 -5.45 3.29 -0.72
N LEU A 34 -4.81 2.19 -1.13
CA LEU A 34 -5.40 1.25 -2.09
C LEU A 34 -6.66 0.60 -1.51
N LEU A 35 -6.60 0.08 -0.29
CA LEU A 35 -7.73 -0.54 0.41
C LEU A 35 -8.89 0.45 0.61
N GLU A 36 -8.58 1.71 0.90
CA GLU A 36 -9.56 2.78 1.02
C GLU A 36 -10.34 3.02 -0.28
N ARG A 37 -9.68 2.87 -1.43
CA ARG A 37 -10.26 3.20 -2.74
C ARG A 37 -10.81 2.00 -3.52
N LEU A 38 -10.92 0.82 -2.90
CA LEU A 38 -11.39 -0.39 -3.59
C LEU A 38 -12.88 -0.32 -3.96
N GLU A 39 -13.21 -0.78 -5.18
CA GLU A 39 -14.57 -0.77 -5.74
C GLU A 39 -15.52 -1.83 -5.14
N HIS A 40 -15.04 -2.72 -4.28
CA HIS A 40 -15.85 -3.79 -3.69
C HIS A 40 -16.41 -3.40 -2.32
N GLU A 41 -17.72 -3.57 -2.12
CA GLU A 41 -18.38 -3.43 -0.82
C GLU A 41 -17.89 -4.46 0.22
N GLU A 42 -17.50 -5.64 -0.27
CA GLU A 42 -17.04 -6.78 0.52
C GLU A 42 -16.02 -7.55 -0.35
N LEU A 43 -14.84 -7.85 0.19
CA LEU A 43 -13.86 -8.70 -0.49
C LEU A 43 -13.27 -9.72 0.47
N SER A 44 -12.88 -10.89 -0.03
CA SER A 44 -12.19 -11.87 0.82
C SER A 44 -10.80 -11.35 1.23
N LEU A 45 -10.30 -11.80 2.38
CA LEU A 45 -8.93 -11.51 2.81
C LEU A 45 -7.92 -11.83 1.71
N ALA A 46 -8.10 -12.94 0.99
CA ALA A 46 -7.25 -13.33 -0.13
C ALA A 46 -7.25 -12.30 -1.26
N ALA A 47 -8.41 -11.73 -1.60
CA ALA A 47 -8.53 -10.69 -2.62
C ALA A 47 -7.87 -9.37 -2.17
N ALA A 48 -7.95 -9.04 -0.88
CA ALA A 48 -7.24 -7.88 -0.31
C ALA A 48 -5.72 -8.09 -0.38
N VAL A 49 -5.27 -9.28 0.01
CA VAL A 49 -3.85 -9.66 -0.03
C VAL A 49 -3.30 -9.64 -1.47
N ASP A 50 -4.00 -10.21 -2.45
CA ASP A 50 -3.56 -10.20 -3.87
C ASP A 50 -3.29 -8.78 -4.39
N ARG A 51 -4.08 -7.80 -3.94
CA ARG A 51 -3.93 -6.39 -4.29
C ARG A 51 -2.74 -5.76 -3.59
N ILE A 52 -2.56 -6.04 -2.30
CA ILE A 52 -1.40 -5.59 -1.53
C ILE A 52 -0.10 -6.17 -2.10
N GLU A 53 -0.12 -7.40 -2.61
CA GLU A 53 1.01 -8.06 -3.26
C GLU A 53 1.51 -7.32 -4.51
N THR A 54 0.71 -6.40 -5.09
CA THR A 54 1.15 -5.52 -6.19
C THR A 54 2.07 -4.38 -5.73
N ILE A 55 2.00 -4.03 -4.44
CA ILE A 55 2.80 -2.97 -3.80
C ILE A 55 4.00 -3.57 -3.09
N THR A 56 3.77 -4.68 -2.38
CA THR A 56 4.78 -5.33 -1.53
C THR A 56 4.61 -6.84 -1.54
N SER A 57 5.70 -7.57 -1.79
CA SER A 57 5.71 -9.04 -1.65
C SER A 57 6.11 -9.50 -0.25
N ASP A 58 6.42 -8.57 0.65
CA ASP A 58 6.79 -8.86 2.03
C ASP A 58 5.56 -9.15 2.90
N PRO A 59 5.42 -10.36 3.46
CA PRO A 59 4.25 -10.73 4.27
C PRO A 59 4.17 -9.94 5.59
N ALA A 60 5.30 -9.45 6.10
CA ALA A 60 5.33 -8.55 7.25
C ALA A 60 4.62 -7.23 6.93
N VAL A 61 4.97 -6.62 5.80
CA VAL A 61 4.38 -5.35 5.34
C VAL A 61 2.90 -5.53 5.01
N THR A 62 2.52 -6.63 4.37
CA THR A 62 1.11 -6.95 4.09
C THR A 62 0.27 -7.01 5.36
N ARG A 63 0.78 -7.66 6.42
CA ARG A 63 0.08 -7.71 7.71
C ARG A 63 -0.01 -6.33 8.35
N THR A 64 1.06 -5.55 8.32
CA THR A 64 1.06 -4.17 8.82
C THR A 64 0.05 -3.30 8.09
N ILE A 65 -0.08 -3.43 6.76
CA ILE A 65 -1.09 -2.71 5.97
C ILE A 65 -2.49 -3.04 6.46
N LEU A 66 -2.82 -4.32 6.62
CA LEU A 66 -4.15 -4.74 7.04
C LEU A 66 -4.45 -4.27 8.48
N ASP A 67 -3.45 -4.32 9.36
CA ASP A 67 -3.60 -3.88 10.73
C ASP A 67 -3.77 -2.36 10.83
N GLU A 68 -2.94 -1.59 10.13
CA GLU A 68 -3.07 -0.13 10.04
C GLU A 68 -4.39 0.29 9.40
N ALA A 69 -4.82 -0.40 8.34
CA ALA A 69 -6.09 -0.10 7.68
C ALA A 69 -7.29 -0.38 8.59
N GLU A 70 -7.26 -1.45 9.39
CA GLU A 70 -8.29 -1.69 10.39
C GLU A 70 -8.22 -0.67 11.54
N LEU A 71 -7.02 -0.40 12.05
CA LEU A 71 -6.80 0.52 13.16
C LEU A 71 -7.25 1.95 12.82
N ARG A 72 -7.08 2.36 11.56
CA ARG A 72 -7.57 3.63 11.01
C ARG A 72 -9.06 3.61 10.67
N GLY A 73 -9.74 2.45 10.76
CA GLY A 73 -11.16 2.28 10.43
C GLY A 73 -11.46 2.34 8.94
N ILE A 74 -10.46 2.10 8.09
CA ILE A 74 -10.58 2.07 6.62
C ILE A 74 -11.26 0.77 6.19
N ILE A 75 -10.95 -0.33 6.87
CA ILE A 75 -11.53 -1.66 6.63
C ILE A 75 -12.06 -2.26 7.93
N GLU A 76 -13.05 -3.14 7.83
CA GLU A 76 -13.51 -4.00 8.92
C GLU A 76 -13.26 -5.46 8.51
N ARG A 77 -12.60 -6.25 9.37
CA ARG A 77 -12.37 -7.69 9.12
C ARG A 77 -13.33 -8.55 9.95
N GLU A 78 -14.16 -9.35 9.28
CA GLU A 78 -15.11 -10.26 9.91
C GLU A 78 -15.10 -11.61 9.18
N ASP A 79 -14.87 -12.72 9.90
CA ASP A 79 -14.88 -14.09 9.36
C ASP A 79 -14.04 -14.32 8.08
N GLY A 80 -12.91 -13.60 7.93
CA GLY A 80 -12.05 -13.68 6.75
C GLY A 80 -12.55 -12.87 5.54
N ILE A 81 -13.58 -12.04 5.75
CA ILE A 81 -14.09 -11.06 4.80
C ILE A 81 -13.64 -9.66 5.26
N ILE A 82 -13.07 -8.91 4.33
CA ILE A 82 -12.64 -7.52 4.48
C ILE A 82 -13.72 -6.62 3.88
N ARG A 83 -14.30 -5.74 4.70
CA ARG A 83 -15.32 -4.77 4.34
C ARG A 83 -14.71 -3.36 4.38
N PRO A 84 -14.30 -2.77 3.25
CA PRO A 84 -13.83 -1.39 3.23
C PRO A 84 -14.99 -0.44 3.57
N ARG A 85 -14.74 0.46 4.51
CA ARG A 85 -15.71 1.46 4.98
C ARG A 85 -15.81 2.67 4.07
N SER A 86 -14.82 2.85 3.22
CA SER A 86 -14.72 4.00 2.34
C SER A 86 -15.60 3.82 1.10
N ARG A 87 -16.41 4.85 0.83
CA ARG A 87 -17.26 4.98 -0.37
C ARG A 87 -16.55 5.70 -1.52
N GLN A 88 -15.24 5.91 -1.40
CA GLN A 88 -14.43 6.56 -2.41
C GLN A 88 -13.87 5.48 -3.30
N TYR A 89 -14.19 5.50 -4.59
CA TYR A 89 -13.81 4.44 -5.53
C TYR A 89 -12.75 4.99 -6.48
N VAL A 90 -11.68 4.24 -6.77
CA VAL A 90 -10.77 4.60 -7.88
C VAL A 90 -11.58 4.61 -9.18
N ARG A 91 -11.82 5.79 -9.76
CA ARG A 91 -12.53 5.91 -11.03
C ARG A 91 -11.54 5.93 -12.18
N PHE A 92 -11.62 4.89 -13.01
CA PHE A 92 -10.80 4.77 -14.22
C PHE A 92 -11.04 5.98 -15.14
N GLY A 93 -10.02 6.83 -15.32
CA GLY A 93 -10.07 8.08 -16.08
C GLY A 93 -10.11 9.36 -15.25
N GLN A 94 -10.36 9.30 -13.93
CA GLN A 94 -10.12 10.42 -13.00
C GLN A 94 -8.85 10.20 -12.18
N ASP A 95 -8.70 9.02 -11.58
CA ASP A 95 -7.55 8.66 -10.75
C ASP A 95 -6.45 7.92 -11.54
N VAL A 96 -6.69 7.63 -12.81
CA VAL A 96 -5.74 6.85 -13.64
C VAL A 96 -5.29 7.70 -14.82
N TYR A 97 -4.00 7.98 -14.89
CA TYR A 97 -3.37 8.64 -16.03
C TYR A 97 -2.50 7.69 -16.83
N THR A 98 -2.40 7.94 -18.14
CA THR A 98 -1.58 7.14 -19.05
C THR A 98 -0.45 7.97 -19.61
N LYS A 99 0.74 7.36 -19.69
CA LYS A 99 1.89 7.92 -20.40
C LYS A 99 2.29 6.98 -21.52
N GLU A 100 2.52 7.55 -22.70
CA GLU A 100 3.11 6.83 -23.82
C GLU A 100 4.64 6.79 -23.64
N GLY A 101 5.25 5.64 -23.87
CA GLY A 101 6.67 5.40 -23.62
C GLY A 101 6.99 3.91 -23.47
N GLU A 102 8.27 3.58 -23.33
CA GLU A 102 8.70 2.20 -23.06
C GLU A 102 8.64 1.92 -21.56
N PHE A 103 7.59 1.21 -21.13
CA PHE A 103 7.37 0.84 -19.75
C PHE A 103 7.35 -0.68 -19.58
N THR A 104 7.74 -1.17 -18.41
CA THR A 104 7.63 -2.59 -18.07
C THR A 104 6.55 -2.77 -17.03
N CYS A 105 5.52 -3.56 -17.35
CA CYS A 105 4.42 -3.82 -16.42
C CYS A 105 4.95 -4.42 -15.11
N ARG A 106 4.71 -3.78 -13.96
CA ARG A 106 5.15 -4.32 -12.66
C ARG A 106 4.49 -5.66 -12.30
N ARG A 107 3.29 -5.92 -12.81
CA ARG A 107 2.52 -7.15 -12.52
C ARG A 107 2.95 -8.35 -13.37
N CYS A 108 3.06 -8.18 -14.69
CA CYS A 108 3.30 -9.29 -15.62
C CYS A 108 4.67 -9.24 -16.31
N GLY A 109 5.45 -8.17 -16.11
CA GLY A 109 6.76 -8.00 -16.73
C GLY A 109 6.74 -7.72 -18.24
N SER A 110 5.57 -7.57 -18.86
CA SER A 110 5.47 -7.30 -20.30
C SER A 110 5.95 -5.88 -20.65
N SER A 111 6.64 -5.74 -21.77
CA SER A 111 6.97 -4.45 -22.38
C SER A 111 5.70 -3.78 -22.92
N LEU A 112 5.45 -2.56 -22.48
CA LEU A 112 4.29 -1.75 -22.80
C LEU A 112 4.77 -0.50 -23.51
N SER A 113 4.11 -0.16 -24.62
CA SER A 113 4.25 1.14 -25.27
C SER A 113 3.45 2.26 -24.58
N THR A 114 2.61 1.88 -23.61
CA THR A 114 1.78 2.81 -22.83
C THR A 114 1.71 2.33 -21.38
N GLY A 115 2.23 3.13 -20.47
CA GLY A 115 2.18 2.88 -19.02
C GLY A 115 0.94 3.53 -18.40
N HIS A 116 0.14 2.74 -17.72
CA HIS A 116 -0.97 3.21 -16.89
C HIS A 116 -0.48 3.39 -15.44
N PHE A 117 -0.83 4.53 -14.85
CA PHE A 117 -0.49 4.89 -13.48
C PHE A 117 -1.76 5.27 -12.73
N VAL A 118 -1.93 4.77 -11.51
CA VAL A 118 -3.00 5.20 -10.61
C VAL A 118 -2.44 6.23 -9.65
N ASP A 119 -3.02 7.41 -9.64
CA ASP A 119 -2.76 8.44 -8.65
C ASP A 119 -3.55 8.10 -7.38
N LEU A 120 -2.82 7.77 -6.31
CA LEU A 120 -3.40 7.57 -4.98
C LEU A 120 -2.83 8.65 -4.05
N ASP A 121 -3.54 8.97 -2.98
CA ASP A 121 -3.12 9.99 -2.01
C ASP A 121 -1.74 9.68 -1.40
N ALA A 122 -1.46 8.39 -1.19
CA ALA A 122 -0.19 7.89 -0.66
C ALA A 122 0.91 7.71 -1.73
N GLY A 123 0.60 7.95 -3.01
CA GLY A 123 1.57 7.92 -4.12
C GLY A 123 1.06 7.21 -5.38
N ASP A 124 1.85 7.33 -6.45
CA ASP A 124 1.54 6.76 -7.75
C ASP A 124 1.83 5.25 -7.86
N LEU A 125 0.81 4.50 -8.29
CA LEU A 125 0.88 3.07 -8.57
C LEU A 125 1.07 2.84 -10.07
N GLY A 126 2.29 2.51 -10.50
CA GLY A 126 2.57 2.18 -11.90
C GLY A 126 4.03 1.82 -12.18
N PRO A 127 4.38 1.48 -13.44
CA PRO A 127 3.50 1.38 -14.61
C PRO A 127 2.82 0.01 -14.78
N PHE A 128 1.56 0.02 -15.24
CA PHE A 128 0.78 -1.17 -15.58
C PHE A 128 0.27 -1.13 -17.03
N GLY A 129 -0.02 -2.29 -17.60
CA GLY A 129 -0.67 -2.40 -18.91
C GLY A 129 -2.19 -2.28 -18.83
N SER A 130 -2.84 -1.98 -19.96
CA SER A 130 -4.29 -1.74 -20.05
C SER A 130 -5.17 -2.86 -19.48
N SER A 131 -4.77 -4.13 -19.62
CA SER A 131 -5.45 -5.27 -18.98
C SER A 131 -5.06 -5.48 -17.52
N CYS A 132 -3.80 -5.24 -17.14
CA CYS A 132 -3.36 -5.43 -15.76
C CYS A 132 -3.97 -4.41 -14.81
N ILE A 133 -4.04 -3.14 -15.24
CA ILE A 133 -4.60 -2.09 -14.41
C ILE A 133 -6.09 -2.34 -14.12
N ARG A 134 -6.87 -2.79 -15.11
CA ARG A 134 -8.29 -3.13 -14.93
C ARG A 134 -8.50 -4.24 -13.89
N LYS A 135 -7.61 -5.24 -13.88
CA LYS A 135 -7.62 -6.31 -12.87
C LYS A 135 -7.25 -5.82 -11.48
N VAL A 136 -6.26 -4.93 -11.36
CA VAL A 136 -5.85 -4.37 -10.05
C VAL A 136 -6.92 -3.43 -9.49
N THR A 137 -7.57 -2.64 -10.35
CA THR A 137 -8.65 -1.72 -9.95
C THR A 137 -10.02 -2.41 -9.83
N GLY A 138 -10.13 -3.73 -10.03
CA GLY A 138 -11.35 -4.49 -9.75
C GLY A 138 -12.44 -4.48 -10.82
N ARG A 139 -12.13 -4.18 -12.09
CA ARG A 139 -13.10 -4.16 -13.21
C ARG A 139 -13.23 -5.48 -13.98
N GLU A 140 -12.36 -6.46 -13.74
CA GLU A 140 -12.34 -7.79 -14.38
C GLU A 140 -12.00 -8.88 -13.37
#